data_AF-A0A1F5X473-F1
#
_entry.id   AF-A0A1F5X473-F1
#
_cell.length_a   1.000
_cell.length_b   1.000
_cell.length_c   1.000
_cell.angle_alpha   90.00
_cell.angle_beta   90.00
_cell.angle_gamma   90.00
#
_symmetry.space_group_name_H-M   'P 1'
#
loop_
_entity.id
_entity.type
_entity.pdbx_description
1 polymer ?
#
loop_
_entity_poly.entity_id
_entity_poly.type
_entity_poly.pdbx_seq_one_letter_code
_entity_poly.pdbx_strand_id
1 'polypeptide(L)'
;MGKKRIKKAFLVCSVRNATPEQKTTSESYVKNLETKGYKVHWPPRDTNQQDDLIGLRICSDNRAAIKGADEVHIMWDPNSQGSLFDIGMAFAFEKKIVLANPDAIQPTQAKSFNNVLLTLDKGFKK
;
A
#
# COMPACT_ATOMS: atom_id res chain seq x y z
N MET A 1 0.94 27.56 -19.16
CA MET A 1 1.19 26.14 -18.84
C MET A 1 0.64 25.84 -17.45
N GLY A 2 -0.36 24.96 -17.33
CA GLY A 2 -0.91 24.58 -16.02
C GLY A 2 0.08 23.72 -15.23
N LYS A 3 0.22 23.97 -13.91
CA LYS A 3 1.04 23.10 -13.04
C LYS A 3 0.47 21.68 -13.07
N LYS A 4 1.30 20.70 -13.44
CA LYS A 4 0.93 19.28 -13.37
C LYS A 4 0.60 18.92 -11.91
N ARG A 5 -0.60 18.37 -11.68
CA ARG A 5 -1.05 17.97 -10.33
C ARG A 5 -0.13 16.88 -9.79
N ILE A 6 0.42 17.09 -8.59
CA ILE A 6 1.19 16.07 -7.85
C ILE A 6 0.23 14.94 -7.46
N LYS A 7 0.55 13.71 -7.86
CA LYS A 7 -0.23 12.52 -7.46
C LYS A 7 0.08 12.13 -6.03
N LYS A 8 -0.94 11.72 -5.28
CA LYS A 8 -0.78 11.19 -3.91
C LYS A 8 -0.84 9.67 -3.92
N ALA A 9 0.16 9.03 -3.33
CA ALA A 9 0.20 7.58 -3.17
C ALA A 9 0.19 7.19 -1.70
N PHE A 10 -0.48 6.09 -1.36
CA PHE A 10 -0.30 5.40 -0.08
C PHE A 10 0.42 4.08 -0.34
N LEU A 11 1.50 3.80 0.40
CA LEU A 11 2.20 2.51 0.33
C LEU A 11 1.72 1.57 1.44
N VAL A 12 1.07 0.48 1.07
CA VAL A 12 0.82 -0.65 1.95
C VAL A 12 2.10 -1.49 2.03
N CYS A 13 2.62 -1.71 3.23
CA CYS A 13 3.81 -2.55 3.46
C CYS A 13 3.81 -3.13 4.88
N SER A 14 4.59 -4.19 5.11
CA SER A 14 4.87 -4.70 6.45
C SER A 14 5.57 -3.63 7.30
N VAL A 15 5.13 -3.46 8.55
CA VAL A 15 5.74 -2.52 9.50
C VAL A 15 6.27 -3.27 10.71
N ARG A 16 5.37 -3.90 11.47
CA ARG A 16 5.74 -4.77 12.59
C ARG A 16 6.40 -6.03 12.05
N ASN A 17 7.51 -6.42 12.66
CA ASN A 17 8.31 -7.61 12.30
C ASN A 17 8.85 -7.61 10.85
N ALA A 18 8.85 -6.47 10.16
CA ALA A 18 9.45 -6.37 8.84
C ALA A 18 10.98 -6.60 8.92
N THR A 19 11.51 -7.43 8.04
CA THR A 19 12.96 -7.68 7.96
C THR A 19 13.71 -6.42 7.49
N PRO A 20 15.03 -6.30 7.75
CA PRO A 20 15.83 -5.20 7.21
C PRO A 20 15.72 -5.06 5.69
N GLU A 21 15.65 -6.18 4.97
CA GLU A 21 15.51 -6.22 3.51
C GLU A 21 14.15 -5.65 3.10
N GLN A 22 13.06 -6.11 3.73
CA GLN A 22 11.71 -5.60 3.44
C GLN A 22 11.60 -4.08 3.66
N LYS A 23 12.19 -3.59 4.75
CA LYS A 23 12.26 -2.15 5.04
C LYS A 23 13.02 -1.41 3.94
N THR A 24 14.21 -1.90 3.57
CA THR A 24 15.06 -1.31 2.54
C THR A 24 14.38 -1.28 1.16
N THR A 25 13.69 -2.37 0.80
CA THR A 25 12.91 -2.45 -0.44
C THR A 25 11.76 -1.45 -0.45
N SER A 26 11.01 -1.34 0.65
CA SER A 26 9.91 -0.37 0.77
C SER A 26 10.41 1.07 0.69
N GLU A 27 11.51 1.39 1.38
CA GLU A 27 12.11 2.73 1.36
C GLU A 27 12.62 3.10 -0.05
N SER A 28 13.31 2.17 -0.72
CA SER A 28 13.80 2.36 -2.09
C SER A 28 12.66 2.61 -3.07
N TYR A 29 11.54 1.89 -2.90
CA TYR A 29 10.34 2.09 -3.70
C TYR A 29 9.69 3.45 -3.47
N VAL A 30 9.58 3.90 -2.21
CA VAL A 30 9.09 5.24 -1.85
C VAL A 30 9.94 6.32 -2.51
N LYS A 31 11.27 6.24 -2.38
CA LYS A 31 12.20 7.18 -3.01
C LYS A 31 12.02 7.22 -4.52
N ASN A 32 11.83 6.07 -5.16
CA ASN A 32 11.61 5.99 -6.60
C ASN A 32 10.27 6.61 -7.04
N LEU A 33 9.21 6.50 -6.25
CA LEU A 33 7.94 7.19 -6.53
C LEU A 33 8.06 8.70 -6.34
N GLU A 34 8.75 9.13 -5.28
CA GLU A 34 8.98 10.54 -5.00
C GLU A 34 9.80 11.21 -6.11
N THR A 35 10.83 10.55 -6.67
CA THR A 35 11.59 11.06 -7.83
C THR A 35 10.74 11.17 -9.11
N LYS A 36 9.66 10.37 -9.22
CA LYS A 36 8.65 10.45 -10.30
C LYS A 36 7.60 11.53 -10.04
N GLY A 37 7.72 12.30 -8.96
CA GLY A 37 6.83 13.41 -8.62
C GLY A 37 5.56 13.02 -7.86
N TYR A 38 5.55 11.86 -7.19
CA TYR A 38 4.49 11.50 -6.26
C TYR A 38 4.73 12.12 -4.88
N LYS A 39 3.65 12.45 -4.16
CA LYS A 39 3.65 12.63 -2.71
C LYS A 39 3.23 11.30 -2.09
N VAL A 40 4.15 10.62 -1.40
CA VAL A 40 3.92 9.29 -0.85
C VAL A 40 3.66 9.36 0.65
N HIS A 41 2.60 8.71 1.12
CA HIS A 41 2.38 8.39 2.53
C HIS A 41 2.88 6.96 2.78
N TRP A 42 3.92 6.84 3.60
CA TRP A 42 4.58 5.58 3.95
C TRP A 42 4.44 5.34 5.46
N PRO A 43 3.61 4.36 5.91
CA PRO A 43 3.25 4.22 7.32
C PRO A 43 4.41 4.18 8.35
N PRO A 44 5.56 3.53 8.08
CA PRO A 44 6.73 3.60 8.97
C PRO A 44 7.25 5.02 9.23
N ARG A 45 7.06 5.95 8.28
CA ARG A 45 7.51 7.35 8.37
C ARG A 45 6.37 8.29 8.79
N ASP A 46 5.20 8.10 8.20
CA ASP A 46 4.14 9.11 8.17
C ASP A 46 2.94 8.75 9.07
N THR A 47 2.97 7.61 9.75
CA THR A 47 1.94 7.19 10.72
C THR A 47 2.62 6.89 12.04
N ASN A 48 2.16 7.49 13.14
CA ASN A 48 2.71 7.17 14.44
C ASN A 48 2.47 5.68 14.72
N GLN A 49 3.55 4.89 14.81
CA GLN A 49 3.50 3.45 15.05
C GLN A 49 3.55 3.08 16.54
N GLN A 50 3.66 4.07 17.43
CA GLN A 50 3.84 3.88 18.87
C GLN A 50 2.51 4.05 19.62
N ASP A 51 2.48 3.59 20.87
CA ASP A 51 1.41 3.86 21.85
C ASP A 51 -0.01 3.50 21.40
N ASP A 52 -0.16 2.51 20.51
CA ASP A 52 -1.45 1.96 20.10
C ASP A 52 -1.46 0.44 20.33
N LEU A 53 -1.90 0.03 21.52
CA LEU A 53 -1.95 -1.38 21.92
C LEU A 53 -3.03 -2.18 21.18
N ILE A 54 -4.03 -1.49 20.60
CA ILE A 54 -5.20 -2.11 19.95
C ILE A 54 -5.05 -2.08 18.42
N GLY A 55 -4.39 -1.06 17.88
CA GLY A 55 -4.21 -0.82 16.45
C GLY A 55 -5.32 0.02 15.81
N LEU A 56 -6.34 0.45 16.57
CA LEU A 56 -7.50 1.16 16.02
C LEU A 56 -7.13 2.59 15.58
N ARG A 57 -6.21 3.25 16.29
CA ARG A 57 -5.72 4.59 15.90
C ARG A 57 -4.92 4.45 14.60
N ILE A 58 -3.96 3.53 14.55
CA ILE A 58 -3.15 3.28 13.36
C ILE A 58 -4.04 2.94 12.14
N CYS A 59 -5.02 2.05 12.31
CA CYS A 59 -5.96 1.72 11.25
C CYS A 59 -6.78 2.94 10.81
N SER A 60 -7.17 3.81 11.74
CA SER A 60 -7.92 5.04 11.44
C SER A 60 -7.08 6.07 10.68
N ASP A 61 -5.82 6.22 11.06
CA ASP A 61 -4.85 7.10 10.39
C ASP A 61 -4.58 6.60 8.95
N ASN A 62 -4.32 5.30 8.79
CA ASN A 62 -4.16 4.66 7.49
C ASN A 62 -5.41 4.80 6.63
N ARG A 63 -6.61 4.58 7.19
CA ARG A 63 -7.89 4.78 6.49
C ARG A 63 -8.00 6.19 5.91
N ALA A 64 -7.67 7.22 6.70
CA ALA A 64 -7.73 8.61 6.27
C ALA A 64 -6.72 8.88 5.14
N ALA A 65 -5.50 8.37 5.27
CA ALA A 65 -4.45 8.51 4.26
C ALA A 65 -4.80 7.79 2.94
N ILE A 66 -5.29 6.55 3.01
CA ILE A 66 -5.78 5.79 1.85
C ILE A 66 -6.92 6.54 1.17
N LYS A 67 -7.92 7.01 1.93
CA LYS A 67 -9.04 7.79 1.39
C LYS A 67 -8.56 9.05 0.66
N GLY A 68 -7.50 9.70 1.14
CA GLY A 68 -6.90 10.89 0.53
C GLY A 68 -5.94 10.62 -0.64
N ALA A 69 -5.57 9.36 -0.91
CA ALA A 69 -4.64 9.01 -1.98
C ALA A 69 -5.35 8.90 -3.34
N ASP A 70 -4.62 9.19 -4.42
CA ASP A 70 -5.04 8.93 -5.81
C ASP A 70 -4.81 7.45 -6.16
N GLU A 71 -3.69 6.88 -5.69
CA GLU A 71 -3.28 5.50 -5.97
C GLU A 71 -2.82 4.82 -4.66
N VAL A 72 -3.04 3.52 -4.55
CA VAL A 72 -2.57 2.69 -3.44
C VAL A 72 -1.60 1.66 -4.00
N HIS A 73 -0.36 1.73 -3.55
CA HIS A 73 0.71 0.84 -3.96
C HIS A 73 0.86 -0.27 -2.93
N ILE A 74 0.94 -1.53 -3.37
CA ILE A 74 0.99 -2.70 -2.49
C ILE A 74 2.36 -3.35 -2.57
N MET A 75 3.14 -3.21 -1.49
CA MET A 75 4.33 -4.04 -1.23
C MET A 75 3.83 -5.31 -0.54
N TRP A 76 3.52 -6.33 -1.34
CA TRP A 76 2.89 -7.55 -0.88
C TRP A 76 3.83 -8.40 -0.03
N ASP A 77 3.32 -8.83 1.11
CA ASP A 77 3.90 -9.82 2.02
C ASP A 77 2.74 -10.64 2.57
N PRO A 78 2.65 -11.95 2.27
CA PRO A 78 1.54 -12.80 2.72
C PRO A 78 1.47 -12.93 4.25
N ASN A 79 2.54 -12.59 4.98
CA ASN A 79 2.57 -12.64 6.44
C ASN A 79 2.08 -11.35 7.11
N SER A 80 1.83 -10.28 6.35
CA SER A 80 1.37 -9.00 6.90
C SER A 80 -0.16 -8.94 7.01
N GLN A 81 -0.69 -9.32 8.18
CA GLN A 81 -2.13 -9.20 8.45
C GLN A 81 -2.63 -7.76 8.37
N GLY A 82 -1.82 -6.78 8.79
CA GLY A 82 -2.18 -5.35 8.70
C GLY A 82 -2.37 -4.89 7.25
N SER A 83 -1.52 -5.38 6.33
CA SER A 83 -1.64 -5.07 4.92
C SER A 83 -2.98 -5.53 4.33
N LEU A 84 -3.52 -6.67 4.75
CA LEU A 84 -4.84 -7.16 4.31
C LEU A 84 -5.97 -6.18 4.68
N PHE A 85 -5.90 -5.58 5.86
CA PHE A 85 -6.90 -4.61 6.31
C PHE A 85 -6.85 -3.33 5.47
N ASP A 86 -5.65 -2.81 5.22
CA ASP A 86 -5.43 -1.64 4.36
C ASP A 86 -5.84 -1.90 2.90
N ILE A 87 -5.56 -3.10 2.36
CA ILE A 87 -6.02 -3.53 1.03
C ILE A 87 -7.54 -3.58 0.98
N GLY A 88 -8.20 -4.08 2.02
CA GLY A 88 -9.66 -4.08 2.13
C GLY A 88 -10.25 -2.67 2.06
N MET A 89 -9.63 -1.70 2.75
CA MET A 89 -10.04 -0.29 2.67
C MET A 89 -9.78 0.32 1.29
N ALA A 90 -8.64 0.01 0.67
CA ALA A 90 -8.33 0.46 -0.69
C ALA A 90 -9.35 -0.06 -1.71
N PHE A 91 -9.74 -1.34 -1.60
CA PHE A 91 -10.80 -1.95 -2.39
C PHE A 91 -12.15 -1.28 -2.15
N ALA A 92 -12.54 -1.09 -0.89
CA ALA A 92 -13.82 -0.47 -0.52
C ALA A 92 -13.94 1.00 -0.97
N PHE A 93 -12.82 1.74 -1.01
CA PHE A 93 -12.77 3.11 -1.53
C PHE A 93 -12.50 3.19 -3.05
N GLU A 94 -12.54 2.06 -3.76
CA GLU A 94 -12.35 1.97 -5.21
C GLU A 94 -11.06 2.66 -5.68
N LYS A 95 -9.99 2.53 -4.87
CA LYS A 95 -8.69 3.12 -5.21
C LYS A 95 -8.05 2.37 -6.37
N LYS A 96 -7.31 3.12 -7.20
CA LYS A 96 -6.40 2.50 -8.16
C LYS A 96 -5.32 1.77 -7.38
N ILE A 97 -5.27 0.46 -7.52
CA ILE A 97 -4.28 -0.40 -6.88
C ILE A 97 -3.13 -0.66 -7.87
N VAL A 98 -1.90 -0.58 -7.37
CA VAL A 98 -0.66 -0.84 -8.12
C VAL A 98 0.23 -1.79 -7.33
N LEU A 99 0.75 -2.85 -7.94
CA LEU A 99 1.70 -3.74 -7.29
C LEU A 99 3.10 -3.13 -7.28
N ALA A 100 3.69 -3.03 -6.08
CA ALA A 100 5.05 -2.52 -5.91
C ALA A 100 6.13 -3.59 -6.14
N ASN A 101 5.78 -4.86 -5.91
CA ASN A 101 6.63 -6.03 -6.06
C ASN A 101 5.85 -7.18 -6.73
N PRO A 102 5.42 -7.03 -8.00
CA PRO A 102 4.57 -8.03 -8.67
C PRO A 102 5.20 -9.43 -8.71
N ASP A 103 6.52 -9.54 -8.77
CA ASP A 103 7.24 -10.83 -8.78
C ASP A 103 7.06 -11.64 -7.48
N ALA A 104 6.70 -10.98 -6.38
CA ALA A 104 6.38 -11.63 -5.10
C ALA A 104 4.99 -12.30 -5.09
N ILE A 105 4.18 -12.11 -6.15
CA ILE A 105 2.80 -12.58 -6.21
C ILE A 105 2.68 -13.67 -7.28
N GLN A 106 2.50 -14.90 -6.82
CA GLN A 106 2.27 -16.04 -7.70
C GLN A 106 0.76 -16.31 -7.83
N PRO A 107 0.22 -16.47 -9.06
CA PRO A 107 -1.18 -16.83 -9.24
C PRO A 107 -1.45 -18.23 -8.68
N THR A 108 -2.68 -18.47 -8.23
CA THR A 108 -3.11 -19.76 -7.68
C THR A 108 -4.22 -20.37 -8.52
N GLN A 109 -4.38 -21.69 -8.48
CA GLN A 109 -5.47 -22.38 -9.21
C GLN A 109 -6.86 -22.10 -8.63
N ALA A 110 -6.95 -21.81 -7.33
CA ALA A 110 -8.20 -21.49 -6.63
C ALA A 110 -8.29 -20.01 -6.23
N LYS A 111 -9.41 -19.62 -5.61
CA LYS A 111 -9.61 -18.27 -5.04
C LYS A 111 -8.52 -17.95 -4.02
N SER A 112 -7.84 -16.82 -4.20
CA SER A 112 -6.80 -16.31 -3.29
C SER A 112 -6.70 -14.79 -3.36
N PHE A 113 -6.08 -14.18 -2.35
CA PHE A 113 -5.74 -12.76 -2.39
C PHE A 113 -4.72 -12.44 -3.49
N ASN A 114 -3.80 -13.36 -3.81
CA ASN A 114 -2.86 -13.19 -4.92
C ASN A 114 -3.61 -12.94 -6.24
N ASN A 115 -4.60 -13.79 -6.56
CA ASN A 115 -5.41 -13.64 -7.76
C ASN A 115 -6.22 -12.34 -7.75
N VAL A 116 -6.74 -11.93 -6.59
CA VAL A 116 -7.46 -10.66 -6.42
C VAL A 116 -6.53 -9.48 -6.71
N LEU A 117 -5.36 -9.44 -6.09
CA LEU A 117 -4.38 -8.36 -6.27
C LEU A 117 -3.90 -8.24 -7.72
N LEU A 118 -3.57 -9.38 -8.36
CA LEU A 118 -3.22 -9.43 -9.79
C LEU A 118 -4.35 -8.92 -10.70
N THR A 119 -5.60 -9.09 -10.28
CA THR A 119 -6.78 -8.61 -11.03
C THR A 119 -7.00 -7.11 -10.82
N LEU A 120 -6.86 -6.63 -9.59
CA LEU A 120 -7.01 -5.21 -9.25
C LEU A 120 -5.94 -4.34 -9.91
N ASP A 121 -4.68 -4.80 -9.94
CA ASP A 121 -3.55 -4.13 -10.59
C ASP A 121 -3.78 -3.90 -12.09
N LYS A 122 -4.44 -4.84 -12.77
CA LYS A 122 -4.82 -4.73 -14.18
C LYS A 122 -5.95 -3.72 -14.44
N GLY A 123 -6.45 -3.05 -13.40
CA GLY A 123 -7.48 -2.03 -13.51
C GLY A 123 -8.88 -2.59 -13.55
N PHE A 124 -9.17 -3.66 -12.80
CA PHE A 124 -10.54 -4.14 -12.59
C PHE A 124 -11.43 -2.99 -12.11
N LYS A 125 -12.53 -2.78 -12.82
CA LYS A 125 -13.60 -1.85 -12.45
C LYS A 125 -14.89 -2.64 -12.39
N LYS A 126 -15.67 -2.40 -11.34
CA LYS A 126 -16.98 -2.98 -11.17
C LYS A 126 -18.01 -2.31 -12.07
#